data_AF-A0AA37IQW6-F1
#
_entry.id   AF-A0AA37IQW6-F1
#
_cell.length_a   1.000
_cell.length_b   1.000
_cell.length_c   1.000
_cell.angle_alpha   90.00
_cell.angle_beta   90.00
_cell.angle_gamma   90.00
#
_symmetry.space_group_name_H-M   'P 1'
#
loop_
_entity.id
_entity.type
_entity.pdbx_description
1 polymer ?
#
loop_
_entity_poly.entity_id
_entity_poly.type
_entity_poly.pdbx_seq_one_letter_code
_entity_poly.pdbx_strand_id
1 'polypeptide(L)'
;MVQEFFWLYKSLIYSKVLNDCEIVAVCHPSVRNRLPVDSKIIAIEKLPFSSLHERWGDYKFINSVGNLADSEVLAVCKKFDVVLKTDCDTFVTQAMKSFQPTGLCFGFGAYAYEDSVRVKLAECSRRWGYPHSGLHNVGASVLGPSEMVCNYLQSHMECCDRLLEEEFKDFRGEWPNWSKQVLSMYAGELALRLTYPQANSVGLLDHFTNAERRIGSDVLHIHAWHTDSYWSKHHFREGKYAETKLEDIDRHTLGGYCHWLAAADVEQVRHAAKMQGA
;
A
#
# COMPACT_ATOMS: atom_id res chain seq x y z
N MET A 1 -13.65 0.68 -2.37
CA MET A 1 -12.77 -0.48 -2.58
C MET A 1 -12.73 -0.96 -4.04
N VAL A 2 -13.82 -1.44 -4.67
CA VAL A 2 -13.74 -1.89 -6.08
C VAL A 2 -13.33 -0.76 -7.04
N GLN A 3 -13.90 0.44 -6.88
CA GLN A 3 -13.49 1.61 -7.69
C GLN A 3 -11.99 1.91 -7.55
N GLU A 4 -11.45 1.84 -6.34
CA GLU A 4 -10.02 2.05 -6.08
C GLU A 4 -9.19 0.93 -6.73
N PHE A 5 -9.62 -0.33 -6.66
CA PHE A 5 -8.94 -1.42 -7.36
C PHE A 5 -8.79 -1.12 -8.87
N PHE A 6 -9.81 -0.51 -9.49
CA PHE A 6 -9.73 -0.06 -10.88
C PHE A 6 -8.72 1.08 -11.08
N TRP A 7 -8.45 1.92 -10.09
CA TRP A 7 -7.39 2.94 -10.16
C TRP A 7 -6.02 2.28 -10.27
N LEU A 8 -5.71 1.34 -9.36
CA LEU A 8 -4.48 0.56 -9.40
C LEU A 8 -4.36 -0.23 -10.71
N TYR A 9 -5.41 -0.97 -11.09
CA TYR A 9 -5.41 -1.75 -12.33
C TYR A 9 -5.18 -0.88 -13.59
N LYS A 10 -5.88 0.25 -13.70
CA LYS A 10 -5.67 1.20 -14.80
C LYS A 10 -4.24 1.79 -14.79
N SER A 11 -3.69 2.09 -13.61
CA SER A 11 -2.31 2.58 -13.50
C SER A 11 -1.29 1.56 -13.99
N LEU A 12 -1.48 0.26 -13.69
CA LEU A 12 -0.63 -0.83 -14.16
C LEU A 12 -0.69 -1.03 -15.68
N ILE A 13 -1.87 -0.86 -16.28
CA ILE A 13 -2.03 -0.83 -17.75
C ILE A 13 -1.28 0.36 -18.34
N TYR A 14 -1.54 1.56 -17.81
CA TYR A 14 -1.01 2.80 -18.38
C TYR A 14 0.52 2.88 -18.29
N SER A 15 1.08 2.47 -17.15
CA SER A 15 2.53 2.37 -16.90
C SER A 15 3.21 1.21 -17.65
N LYS A 16 2.43 0.33 -18.30
CA LYS A 16 2.88 -0.89 -18.97
C LYS A 16 3.54 -1.91 -18.03
N VAL A 17 3.40 -1.74 -16.71
CA VAL A 17 3.91 -2.68 -15.70
C VAL A 17 3.16 -4.00 -15.76
N LEU A 18 1.86 -3.98 -16.09
CA LEU A 18 1.03 -5.19 -16.20
C LEU A 18 1.51 -6.19 -17.28
N ASN A 19 2.36 -5.76 -18.21
CA ASN A 19 2.94 -6.67 -19.20
C ASN A 19 3.83 -7.73 -18.52
N ASP A 20 4.56 -7.30 -17.50
CA ASP A 20 5.63 -8.06 -16.87
C ASP A 20 5.26 -8.51 -15.43
N CYS A 21 4.04 -8.21 -14.96
CA CYS A 21 3.55 -8.63 -13.66
C CYS A 21 2.18 -9.30 -13.73
N GLU A 22 1.73 -9.77 -12.56
CA GLU A 22 0.37 -10.22 -12.27
C GLU A 22 -0.13 -9.53 -11.00
N ILE A 23 -1.44 -9.50 -10.80
CA ILE A 23 -2.08 -8.94 -9.62
C ILE A 23 -2.64 -10.08 -8.78
N VAL A 24 -2.11 -10.26 -7.57
CA VAL A 24 -2.70 -11.14 -6.56
C VAL A 24 -3.74 -10.33 -5.78
N ALA A 25 -5.01 -10.48 -6.16
CA ALA A 25 -6.13 -9.75 -5.56
C ALA A 25 -6.74 -10.57 -4.42
N VAL A 26 -6.31 -10.30 -3.19
CA VAL A 26 -6.96 -10.87 -1.99
C VAL A 26 -8.22 -10.07 -1.68
N CYS A 27 -9.39 -10.68 -1.85
CA CYS A 27 -10.65 -9.95 -1.86
C CYS A 27 -11.80 -10.72 -1.21
N HIS A 28 -12.85 -10.00 -0.81
CA HIS A 28 -14.06 -10.61 -0.30
C HIS A 28 -14.79 -11.40 -1.40
N PRO A 29 -15.34 -12.61 -1.15
CA PRO A 29 -16.04 -13.40 -2.16
C PRO A 29 -17.14 -12.61 -2.91
N SER A 30 -17.87 -11.75 -2.20
CA SER A 30 -18.95 -10.92 -2.80
C SER A 30 -18.49 -9.90 -3.84
N VAL A 31 -17.19 -9.61 -3.95
CA VAL A 31 -16.66 -8.67 -4.95
C VAL A 31 -15.94 -9.37 -6.11
N ARG A 32 -15.80 -10.70 -6.09
CA ARG A 32 -15.08 -11.47 -7.12
C ARG A 32 -15.56 -11.17 -8.53
N ASN A 33 -16.88 -11.17 -8.73
CA ASN A 33 -17.53 -10.94 -10.02
C ASN A 33 -17.47 -9.48 -10.48
N ARG A 34 -16.95 -8.57 -9.63
CA ARG A 34 -16.79 -7.15 -9.93
C ARG A 34 -15.34 -6.77 -10.24
N LEU A 35 -14.41 -7.72 -10.13
CA LEU A 35 -13.04 -7.52 -10.59
C LEU A 35 -12.99 -7.52 -12.13
N PRO A 36 -12.00 -6.85 -12.75
CA PRO A 36 -11.77 -6.94 -14.18
C PRO A 36 -11.61 -8.40 -14.64
N VAL A 37 -12.13 -8.69 -15.83
CA VAL A 37 -11.90 -9.99 -16.49
C VAL A 37 -10.56 -9.90 -17.21
N ASP A 38 -9.50 -10.30 -16.52
CA ASP A 38 -8.12 -10.28 -17.01
C ASP A 38 -7.36 -11.49 -16.48
N SER A 39 -6.67 -12.23 -17.36
CA SER A 39 -5.89 -13.41 -16.97
C SER A 39 -4.70 -13.07 -16.08
N LYS A 40 -4.27 -11.80 -16.04
CA LYS A 40 -3.22 -11.31 -15.15
C LYS A 40 -3.68 -11.12 -13.71
N ILE A 41 -4.97 -11.35 -13.40
CA ILE A 41 -5.51 -11.21 -12.03
C ILE A 41 -5.72 -12.60 -11.42
N ILE A 42 -4.94 -12.90 -10.40
CA ILE A 42 -5.13 -14.06 -9.53
C ILE A 42 -5.96 -13.60 -8.32
N ALA A 43 -7.23 -13.97 -8.30
CA ALA A 43 -8.11 -13.65 -7.17
C ALA A 43 -8.03 -14.73 -6.09
N ILE A 44 -7.77 -14.32 -4.84
CA ILE A 44 -7.83 -15.20 -3.66
C ILE A 44 -8.95 -14.68 -2.76
N GLU A 45 -10.01 -15.48 -2.61
CA GLU A 45 -11.19 -15.09 -1.87
C GLU A 45 -11.00 -15.34 -0.37
N LYS A 46 -11.09 -14.29 0.44
CA LYS A 46 -10.96 -14.37 1.90
C LYS A 46 -12.02 -13.49 2.57
N LEU A 47 -12.58 -13.98 3.68
CA LEU A 47 -13.31 -13.12 4.61
C LEU A 47 -12.32 -12.19 5.34
N PRO A 48 -12.75 -11.00 5.81
CA PRO A 48 -11.85 -10.10 6.52
C PRO A 48 -11.26 -10.79 7.75
N PHE A 49 -9.95 -10.77 7.91
CA PHE A 49 -9.26 -11.38 9.04
C PHE A 49 -9.87 -11.01 10.40
N SER A 50 -10.21 -9.72 10.61
CA SER A 50 -10.85 -9.24 11.83
C SER A 50 -12.23 -9.87 12.11
N SER A 51 -12.92 -10.37 11.08
CA SER A 51 -14.22 -11.04 11.25
C SER A 51 -14.10 -12.49 11.72
N LEU A 52 -12.91 -13.10 11.56
CA LEU A 52 -12.62 -14.47 11.98
C LEU A 52 -11.91 -14.53 13.34
N HIS A 53 -11.48 -13.38 13.87
CA HIS A 53 -10.64 -13.30 15.05
C HIS A 53 -11.13 -12.18 15.98
N GLU A 54 -12.04 -12.53 16.90
CA GLU A 54 -12.75 -11.59 17.79
C GLU A 54 -11.85 -10.64 18.58
N ARG A 55 -10.62 -11.06 18.93
CA ARG A 55 -9.65 -10.22 19.67
C ARG A 55 -9.33 -8.89 18.98
N TRP A 56 -9.51 -8.82 17.66
CA TRP A 56 -9.28 -7.61 16.89
C TRP A 56 -10.43 -6.62 16.97
N GLY A 57 -11.62 -7.05 17.42
CA GLY A 57 -12.79 -6.22 17.62
C GLY A 57 -13.10 -5.35 16.40
N ASP A 58 -13.09 -4.03 16.60
CA ASP A 58 -13.36 -3.01 15.59
C ASP A 58 -12.14 -2.59 14.75
N TYR A 59 -10.96 -3.18 14.99
CA TYR A 59 -9.72 -2.83 14.32
C TYR A 59 -9.63 -3.42 12.90
N LYS A 60 -10.29 -2.77 11.93
CA LYS A 60 -10.39 -3.26 10.55
C LYS A 60 -9.09 -3.18 9.74
N PHE A 61 -8.10 -2.39 10.16
CA PHE A 61 -6.84 -2.27 9.43
C PHE A 61 -6.02 -3.57 9.45
N ILE A 62 -6.24 -4.47 10.42
CA ILE A 62 -5.57 -5.77 10.44
C ILE A 62 -5.90 -6.63 9.20
N ASN A 63 -7.02 -6.36 8.51
CA ASN A 63 -7.39 -7.11 7.31
C ASN A 63 -6.33 -7.00 6.21
N SER A 64 -5.66 -5.85 6.06
CA SER A 64 -4.58 -5.69 5.07
C SER A 64 -3.23 -6.30 5.51
N VAL A 65 -3.15 -6.86 6.72
CA VAL A 65 -1.98 -7.59 7.22
C VAL A 65 -2.30 -9.08 7.30
N GLY A 66 -3.29 -9.46 8.10
CA GLY A 66 -3.63 -10.85 8.36
C GLY A 66 -4.09 -11.63 7.13
N ASN A 67 -4.87 -11.01 6.24
CA ASN A 67 -5.25 -11.68 5.00
C ASN A 67 -4.07 -11.85 4.02
N LEU A 68 -3.06 -10.97 4.07
CA LEU A 68 -1.89 -11.04 3.20
C LEU A 68 -0.76 -11.91 3.77
N ALA A 69 -0.74 -12.12 5.08
CA ALA A 69 0.16 -13.06 5.76
C ALA A 69 -0.34 -14.52 5.71
N ASP A 70 -1.52 -14.77 5.13
CA ASP A 70 -2.07 -16.11 4.95
C ASP A 70 -1.19 -16.97 4.05
N SER A 71 -0.96 -18.23 4.47
CA SER A 71 -0.06 -19.17 3.79
C SER A 71 -0.40 -19.39 2.30
N GLU A 72 -1.67 -19.34 1.91
CA GLU A 72 -2.10 -19.49 0.52
C GLU A 72 -1.66 -18.29 -0.32
N VAL A 73 -1.80 -17.08 0.23
CA VAL A 73 -1.37 -15.84 -0.42
C VAL A 73 0.15 -15.83 -0.56
N LEU A 74 0.87 -16.16 0.52
CA LEU A 74 2.33 -16.22 0.50
C LEU A 74 2.86 -17.27 -0.48
N ALA A 75 2.19 -18.43 -0.60
CA ALA A 75 2.57 -19.46 -1.56
C ALA A 75 2.45 -19.00 -3.02
N VAL A 76 1.46 -18.14 -3.34
CA VAL A 76 1.35 -17.51 -4.65
C VAL A 76 2.44 -16.46 -4.84
N CYS A 77 2.66 -15.59 -3.86
CA CYS A 77 3.68 -14.53 -3.90
C CYS A 77 5.10 -15.08 -4.12
N LYS A 78 5.43 -16.25 -3.56
CA LYS A 78 6.74 -16.91 -3.72
C LYS A 78 7.04 -17.38 -5.15
N LYS A 79 6.08 -17.34 -6.08
CA LYS A 79 6.29 -17.68 -7.50
C LYS A 79 6.86 -16.52 -8.32
N PHE A 80 6.90 -15.32 -7.76
CA PHE A 80 7.44 -14.12 -8.40
C PHE A 80 8.84 -13.83 -7.85
N ASP A 81 9.65 -13.10 -8.60
CA ASP A 81 10.96 -12.64 -8.12
C ASP A 81 10.84 -11.43 -7.17
N VAL A 82 9.88 -10.56 -7.46
CA VAL A 82 9.61 -9.31 -6.73
C VAL A 82 8.13 -9.20 -6.45
N VAL A 83 7.77 -8.72 -5.26
CA VAL A 83 6.39 -8.46 -4.84
C VAL A 83 6.25 -7.01 -4.39
N LEU A 84 5.21 -6.35 -4.89
CA LEU A 84 4.66 -5.12 -4.31
C LEU A 84 3.43 -5.48 -3.48
N LYS A 85 3.51 -5.38 -2.16
CA LYS A 85 2.31 -5.29 -1.31
C LYS A 85 1.86 -3.84 -1.31
N THR A 86 0.61 -3.58 -1.70
CA THR A 86 0.03 -2.23 -1.71
C THR A 86 -1.49 -2.26 -1.51
N ASP A 87 -2.07 -1.10 -1.20
CA ASP A 87 -3.52 -0.89 -1.08
C ASP A 87 -4.16 -0.62 -2.45
N CYS A 88 -5.49 -0.77 -2.54
CA CYS A 88 -6.20 -0.52 -3.79
C CYS A 88 -6.23 0.96 -4.19
N ASP A 89 -6.17 1.90 -3.24
CA ASP A 89 -6.29 3.33 -3.50
C ASP A 89 -4.95 3.97 -3.90
N THR A 90 -4.23 3.29 -4.77
CA THR A 90 -2.88 3.62 -5.17
C THR A 90 -2.71 3.59 -6.69
N PHE A 91 -1.62 4.18 -7.16
CA PHE A 91 -1.29 4.30 -8.58
C PHE A 91 0.19 3.96 -8.78
N VAL A 92 0.47 3.04 -9.69
CA VAL A 92 1.82 2.68 -10.11
C VAL A 92 2.21 3.53 -11.32
N THR A 93 3.44 4.03 -11.34
CA THR A 93 3.96 4.81 -12.47
C THR A 93 4.88 3.98 -13.37
N GLN A 94 5.25 4.54 -14.52
CA GLN A 94 6.20 3.91 -15.44
C GLN A 94 7.58 3.63 -14.80
N ALA A 95 7.98 4.41 -13.79
CA ALA A 95 9.27 4.24 -13.12
C ALA A 95 9.43 2.87 -12.46
N MET A 96 8.31 2.25 -12.04
CA MET A 96 8.29 0.89 -11.49
C MET A 96 8.83 -0.16 -12.46
N LYS A 97 8.59 0.01 -13.77
CA LYS A 97 8.91 -1.01 -14.78
C LYS A 97 10.40 -1.39 -14.82
N SER A 98 11.27 -0.42 -14.59
CA SER A 98 12.74 -0.60 -14.64
C SER A 98 13.37 -0.69 -13.25
N PHE A 99 12.57 -0.65 -12.18
CA PHE A 99 13.10 -0.63 -10.83
C PHE A 99 13.26 -2.05 -10.29
N GLN A 100 14.49 -2.40 -9.93
CA GLN A 100 14.81 -3.69 -9.31
C GLN A 100 15.26 -3.48 -7.86
N PRO A 101 14.43 -3.85 -6.86
CA PRO A 101 14.81 -3.73 -5.46
C PRO A 101 15.88 -4.77 -5.10
N THR A 102 16.91 -4.35 -4.36
CA THR A 102 17.90 -5.24 -3.72
C THR A 102 17.60 -5.49 -2.24
N GLY A 103 16.60 -4.78 -1.69
CA GLY A 103 16.11 -4.89 -0.32
C GLY A 103 14.64 -4.49 -0.24
N LEU A 104 14.13 -4.22 0.97
CA LEU A 104 12.76 -3.76 1.14
C LEU A 104 12.62 -2.25 0.94
N CYS A 105 11.85 -1.82 -0.05
CA CYS A 105 11.48 -0.43 -0.27
C CYS A 105 10.10 -0.18 0.33
N PHE A 106 10.02 0.71 1.31
CA PHE A 106 8.76 1.07 1.97
C PHE A 106 8.22 2.39 1.45
N GLY A 107 6.90 2.52 1.52
CA GLY A 107 6.26 3.82 1.45
C GLY A 107 6.51 4.67 2.69
N PHE A 108 6.00 5.89 2.68
CA PHE A 108 5.98 6.75 3.87
C PHE A 108 4.66 6.58 4.61
N GLY A 109 4.69 6.47 5.94
CA GLY A 109 3.52 6.11 6.76
C GLY A 109 2.92 7.23 7.62
N ALA A 110 3.62 8.35 7.84
CA ALA A 110 3.11 9.55 8.53
C ALA A 110 2.40 9.32 9.89
N TYR A 111 2.86 8.40 10.74
CA TYR A 111 2.21 8.11 12.03
C TYR A 111 3.07 8.41 13.27
N ALA A 112 4.38 8.61 13.08
CA ALA A 112 5.37 8.86 14.11
C ALA A 112 5.93 10.29 14.00
N TYR A 113 5.01 11.27 13.99
CA TYR A 113 5.35 12.69 14.09
C TYR A 113 5.70 13.08 15.52
N GLU A 114 4.97 12.53 16.49
CA GLU A 114 5.19 12.78 17.91
C GLU A 114 6.36 11.95 18.45
N ASP A 115 7.17 12.57 19.31
CA ASP A 115 8.26 11.87 19.99
C ASP A 115 7.74 10.72 20.86
N SER A 116 6.52 10.85 21.40
CA SER A 116 5.87 9.82 22.22
C SER A 116 5.77 8.46 21.49
N VAL A 117 5.45 8.49 20.20
CA VAL A 117 5.36 7.29 19.36
C VAL A 117 6.74 6.68 19.12
N ARG A 118 7.75 7.52 18.81
CA ARG A 118 9.12 7.06 18.55
C ARG A 118 9.75 6.43 19.79
N VAL A 119 9.54 7.05 20.95
CA VAL A 119 9.97 6.51 22.26
C VAL A 119 9.32 5.15 22.51
N LYS A 120 8.00 5.02 22.30
CA LYS A 120 7.30 3.74 22.48
C LYS A 120 7.79 2.63 21.55
N LEU A 121 8.06 2.96 20.29
CA LEU A 121 8.63 2.00 19.32
C LEU A 121 10.04 1.56 19.73
N ALA A 122 10.87 2.47 20.24
CA ALA A 122 12.19 2.15 20.76
C ALA A 122 12.11 1.30 22.04
N GLU A 123 11.17 1.59 22.96
CA GLU A 123 10.90 0.78 24.14
C GLU A 123 10.50 -0.65 23.76
N CYS A 124 9.54 -0.80 22.84
CA CYS A 124 9.11 -2.11 22.34
C CYS A 124 10.27 -2.87 21.71
N SER A 125 11.04 -2.22 20.83
CA SER A 125 12.19 -2.84 20.17
C SER A 125 13.23 -3.33 21.18
N ARG A 126 13.54 -2.52 22.20
CA ARG A 126 14.49 -2.91 23.26
C ARG A 126 13.97 -4.09 24.08
N ARG A 127 12.69 -4.09 24.48
CA ARG A 127 12.09 -5.22 25.22
C ARG A 127 12.08 -6.51 24.39
N TRP A 128 11.91 -6.38 23.08
CA TRP A 128 11.76 -7.53 22.18
C TRP A 128 13.09 -8.00 21.57
N GLY A 129 14.18 -7.26 21.79
CA GLY A 129 15.49 -7.57 21.23
C GLY A 129 15.61 -7.23 19.74
N TYR A 130 14.80 -6.32 19.21
CA TYR A 130 14.83 -5.93 17.80
C TYR A 130 15.81 -4.77 17.61
N PRO A 131 16.78 -4.87 16.68
CA PRO A 131 17.77 -3.83 16.47
C PRO A 131 17.13 -2.55 15.91
N HIS A 132 17.64 -1.39 16.32
CA HIS A 132 17.18 -0.11 15.78
C HIS A 132 17.90 0.21 14.47
N SER A 133 17.16 0.32 13.36
CA SER A 133 17.70 0.64 12.03
C SER A 133 17.78 2.15 11.73
N GLY A 134 17.25 3.00 12.61
CA GLY A 134 17.20 4.46 12.40
C GLY A 134 16.04 4.92 11.50
N LEU A 135 15.32 3.97 10.89
CA LEU A 135 14.20 4.26 10.01
C LEU A 135 12.88 4.25 10.80
N HIS A 136 12.04 5.24 10.50
CA HIS A 136 10.73 5.47 11.11
C HIS A 136 9.71 5.84 10.03
N ASN A 137 8.43 5.78 10.37
CA ASN A 137 7.34 6.15 9.46
C ASN A 137 7.30 5.28 8.19
N VAL A 138 7.42 3.97 8.33
CA VAL A 138 7.23 3.05 7.19
C VAL A 138 5.77 2.96 6.80
N GLY A 139 5.49 3.11 5.52
CA GLY A 139 4.15 3.03 4.95
C GLY A 139 3.58 1.61 4.96
N ALA A 140 2.32 1.52 4.55
CA ALA A 140 1.66 0.23 4.38
C ALA A 140 2.17 -0.51 3.14
N SER A 141 2.68 0.21 2.13
CA SER A 141 3.22 -0.38 0.90
C SER A 141 4.67 -0.83 1.10
N VAL A 142 4.99 -2.02 0.58
CA VAL A 142 6.36 -2.55 0.56
C VAL A 142 6.63 -3.28 -0.75
N LEU A 143 7.76 -2.95 -1.36
CA LEU A 143 8.29 -3.57 -2.58
C LEU A 143 9.62 -4.25 -2.24
N GLY A 144 9.84 -5.47 -2.74
CA GLY A 144 11.13 -6.13 -2.55
C GLY A 144 11.17 -7.52 -3.16
N PRO A 145 12.33 -8.20 -3.06
CA PRO A 145 12.42 -9.63 -3.38
C PRO A 145 11.33 -10.41 -2.65
N SER A 146 10.67 -11.33 -3.34
CA SER A 146 9.46 -11.99 -2.84
C SER A 146 9.69 -12.71 -1.50
N GLU A 147 10.85 -13.35 -1.34
CA GLU A 147 11.22 -13.98 -0.07
C GLU A 147 11.26 -12.97 1.08
N MET A 148 11.88 -11.80 0.86
CA MET A 148 11.95 -10.76 1.87
C MET A 148 10.57 -10.20 2.22
N VAL A 149 9.72 -9.94 1.22
CA VAL A 149 8.36 -9.44 1.44
C VAL A 149 7.53 -10.48 2.19
N CYS A 150 7.62 -11.76 1.82
CA CYS A 150 6.87 -12.83 2.49
C CYS A 150 7.31 -13.03 3.95
N ASN A 151 8.62 -12.94 4.23
CA ASN A 151 9.15 -13.03 5.60
C ASN A 151 8.71 -11.82 6.42
N TYR A 152 8.79 -10.62 5.83
CA TYR A 152 8.29 -9.39 6.44
C TYR A 152 6.81 -9.49 6.81
N LEU A 153 5.94 -9.95 5.90
CA LEU A 153 4.49 -10.04 6.15
C LEU A 153 4.15 -11.01 7.30
N GLN A 154 4.88 -12.11 7.43
CA GLN A 154 4.74 -13.02 8.57
C GLN A 154 5.13 -12.33 9.88
N SER A 155 6.32 -11.73 9.93
CA SER A 155 6.79 -10.98 11.11
C SER A 155 5.91 -9.77 11.43
N HIS A 156 5.29 -9.15 10.42
CA HIS A 156 4.34 -8.05 10.57
C HIS A 156 3.10 -8.50 11.34
N MET A 157 2.55 -9.66 10.97
CA MET A 157 1.42 -10.25 11.69
C MET A 157 1.79 -10.65 13.13
N GLU A 158 2.97 -11.22 13.35
CA GLU A 158 3.48 -11.54 14.70
C GLU A 158 3.64 -10.29 15.56
N CYS A 159 4.19 -9.21 15.01
CA CYS A 159 4.32 -7.93 15.71
C CYS A 159 2.95 -7.30 16.01
N CYS A 160 1.98 -7.42 15.09
CA CYS A 160 0.60 -7.00 15.31
C CYS A 160 0.00 -7.72 16.52
N ASP A 161 0.10 -9.05 16.57
CA ASP A 161 -0.40 -9.86 17.68
C ASP A 161 0.24 -9.45 19.00
N ARG A 162 1.57 -9.27 18.99
CA ARG A 162 2.32 -8.93 20.19
C ARG A 162 2.02 -7.52 20.71
N LEU A 163 1.90 -6.53 19.81
CA LEU A 163 1.47 -5.19 20.19
C LEU A 163 0.03 -5.19 20.74
N LEU A 164 -0.86 -5.96 20.12
CA LEU A 164 -2.23 -6.07 20.61
C LEU A 164 -2.26 -6.60 22.04
N GLU A 165 -1.49 -7.64 22.35
CA GLU A 165 -1.47 -8.24 23.69
C GLU A 165 -0.72 -7.39 24.73
N GLU A 166 0.46 -6.85 24.39
CA GLU A 166 1.32 -6.16 25.34
C GLU A 166 0.97 -4.68 25.54
N GLU A 167 0.47 -4.00 24.50
CA GLU A 167 0.31 -2.55 24.50
C GLU A 167 -1.14 -2.09 24.36
N PHE A 168 -2.01 -2.88 23.71
CA PHE A 168 -3.35 -2.44 23.32
C PHE A 168 -4.51 -3.37 23.73
N LYS A 169 -4.24 -4.28 24.67
CA LYS A 169 -5.24 -5.22 25.20
C LYS A 169 -6.32 -4.47 25.96
N ASP A 170 -5.88 -3.66 26.94
CA ASP A 170 -6.73 -2.88 27.83
C ASP A 170 -6.58 -1.36 27.61
N PHE A 171 -5.79 -0.96 26.61
CA PHE A 171 -5.50 0.44 26.28
C PHE A 171 -5.78 0.70 24.80
N ARG A 172 -6.47 1.81 24.49
CA ARG A 172 -6.73 2.22 23.10
C ARG A 172 -5.85 3.39 22.66
N GLY A 173 -5.48 4.26 23.59
CA GLY A 173 -4.74 5.50 23.30
C GLY A 173 -5.48 6.46 22.36
N GLU A 174 -4.81 7.55 22.02
CA GLU A 174 -5.37 8.65 21.22
C GLU A 174 -4.38 9.08 20.15
N TRP A 175 -4.84 9.21 18.91
CA TRP A 175 -4.03 9.69 17.79
C TRP A 175 -3.94 11.23 17.84
N PRO A 176 -2.77 11.86 17.60
CA PRO A 176 -1.56 11.32 16.97
C PRO A 176 -0.52 10.69 17.92
N ASN A 177 -0.83 10.52 19.21
CA ASN A 177 0.05 9.83 20.16
C ASN A 177 -0.04 8.30 20.01
N TRP A 178 0.57 7.55 20.95
CA TRP A 178 0.51 6.08 20.99
C TRP A 178 -0.92 5.57 20.99
N SER A 179 -1.39 5.06 19.85
CA SER A 179 -2.80 4.70 19.64
C SER A 179 -2.98 3.39 18.89
N LYS A 180 -3.93 2.58 19.35
CA LYS A 180 -4.36 1.33 18.71
C LYS A 180 -4.80 1.55 17.26
N GLN A 181 -5.29 2.74 16.91
CA GLN A 181 -5.78 3.06 15.56
C GLN A 181 -4.70 2.91 14.47
N VAL A 182 -3.42 3.01 14.83
CA VAL A 182 -2.28 2.87 13.91
C VAL A 182 -1.38 1.68 14.26
N LEU A 183 -1.88 0.71 15.03
CA LEU A 183 -1.14 -0.47 15.50
C LEU A 183 -0.41 -1.22 14.37
N SER A 184 -1.08 -1.44 13.23
CA SER A 184 -0.47 -2.13 12.08
C SER A 184 0.73 -1.36 11.53
N MET A 185 0.74 -0.04 11.61
CA MET A 185 1.88 0.76 11.16
C MET A 185 3.07 0.60 12.11
N TYR A 186 2.81 0.64 13.43
CA TYR A 186 3.82 0.35 14.45
C TYR A 186 4.42 -1.05 14.29
N ALA A 187 3.55 -2.05 14.08
CA ALA A 187 3.95 -3.43 13.86
C ALA A 187 4.81 -3.58 12.60
N GLY A 188 4.52 -2.81 11.55
CA GLY A 188 5.29 -2.82 10.31
C GLY A 188 6.71 -2.33 10.52
N GLU A 189 6.91 -1.28 11.33
CA GLU A 189 8.24 -0.78 11.70
C GLU A 189 9.03 -1.79 12.53
N LEU A 190 8.36 -2.45 13.48
CA LEU A 190 8.98 -3.47 14.34
C LEU A 190 9.35 -4.73 13.56
N ALA A 191 8.51 -5.16 12.63
CA ALA A 191 8.78 -6.30 11.75
C ALA A 191 9.96 -6.04 10.81
N LEU A 192 10.09 -4.81 10.30
CA LEU A 192 11.26 -4.41 9.53
C LEU A 192 12.55 -4.55 10.36
N ARG A 193 12.53 -4.07 11.61
CA ARG A 193 13.67 -4.15 12.53
C ARG A 193 14.08 -5.60 12.82
N LEU A 194 13.10 -6.48 12.99
CA LEU A 194 13.33 -7.91 13.22
C LEU A 194 13.96 -8.61 11.99
N THR A 195 13.55 -8.22 10.78
CA THR A 195 13.87 -8.98 9.56
C THR A 195 15.06 -8.39 8.79
N TYR A 196 14.93 -7.16 8.30
CA TYR A 196 15.87 -6.57 7.33
C TYR A 196 16.32 -5.15 7.72
N PRO A 197 16.85 -4.93 8.92
CA PRO A 197 17.14 -3.60 9.46
C PRO A 197 18.18 -2.81 8.64
N GLN A 198 19.04 -3.47 7.86
CA GLN A 198 20.10 -2.84 7.06
C GLN A 198 19.88 -2.94 5.54
N ALA A 199 18.83 -3.62 5.10
CA ALA A 199 18.53 -3.85 3.68
C ALA A 199 17.16 -3.26 3.33
N ASN A 200 17.00 -1.96 3.58
CA ASN A 200 15.75 -1.25 3.35
C ASN A 200 15.92 0.22 2.96
N SER A 201 14.87 0.81 2.39
CA SER A 201 14.78 2.22 2.05
C SER A 201 13.34 2.75 2.14
N VAL A 202 13.18 4.07 2.20
CA VAL A 202 11.89 4.79 2.12
C VAL A 202 12.00 5.91 1.10
N GLY A 203 10.88 6.27 0.48
CA GLY A 203 10.75 7.51 -0.30
C GLY A 203 10.57 7.33 -1.80
N LEU A 204 10.47 6.08 -2.28
CA LEU A 204 10.13 5.75 -3.68
C LEU A 204 8.65 5.31 -3.84
N LEU A 205 8.02 4.93 -2.74
CA LEU A 205 6.62 4.50 -2.68
C LEU A 205 5.77 5.48 -1.85
N ASP A 206 4.47 5.44 -2.09
CA ASP A 206 3.44 6.19 -1.37
C ASP A 206 3.64 7.71 -1.46
N HIS A 207 4.01 8.20 -2.65
CA HIS A 207 4.06 9.64 -2.90
C HIS A 207 2.67 10.26 -2.78
N PHE A 208 2.63 11.52 -2.34
CA PHE A 208 1.41 12.27 -2.16
C PHE A 208 0.82 12.75 -3.50
N THR A 209 -0.49 12.62 -3.66
CA THR A 209 -1.21 13.08 -4.87
C THR A 209 -1.21 14.60 -5.03
N ASN A 210 -1.06 15.35 -3.94
CA ASN A 210 -1.07 16.82 -3.92
C ASN A 210 0.32 17.46 -3.94
N ALA A 211 1.38 16.68 -4.16
CA ALA A 211 2.71 17.27 -4.30
C ALA A 211 2.78 18.10 -5.60
N GLU A 212 3.21 19.36 -5.47
CA GLU A 212 3.35 20.32 -6.58
C GLU A 212 4.60 20.04 -7.42
N ARG A 213 4.69 18.84 -8.00
CA ARG A 213 5.78 18.45 -8.89
C ARG A 213 5.32 17.53 -10.02
N ARG A 214 6.16 17.43 -11.04
CA ARG A 214 6.03 16.44 -12.10
C ARG A 214 6.41 15.05 -11.63
N ILE A 215 5.83 14.03 -12.25
CA ILE A 215 6.19 12.63 -12.05
C ILE A 215 7.59 12.40 -12.62
N GLY A 216 8.50 11.98 -11.74
CA GLY A 216 9.88 11.64 -12.09
C GLY A 216 10.15 10.14 -11.97
N SER A 217 11.39 9.74 -12.29
CA SER A 217 11.87 8.36 -12.15
C SER A 217 12.03 7.90 -10.70
N ASP A 218 11.94 8.83 -9.75
CA ASP A 218 11.96 8.59 -8.30
C ASP A 218 10.58 8.27 -7.71
N VAL A 219 9.50 8.38 -8.50
CA VAL A 219 8.13 8.15 -8.05
C VAL A 219 7.64 6.83 -8.62
N LEU A 220 7.83 5.70 -7.92
CA LEU A 220 7.36 4.40 -8.42
C LEU A 220 5.86 4.20 -8.18
N HIS A 221 5.36 4.78 -7.09
CA HIS A 221 4.04 4.52 -6.55
C HIS A 221 3.49 5.76 -5.83
N ILE A 222 2.23 6.09 -6.11
CA ILE A 222 1.51 7.23 -5.54
C ILE A 222 0.33 6.67 -4.74
N HIS A 223 0.09 7.18 -3.54
CA HIS A 223 -1.03 6.75 -2.70
C HIS A 223 -2.05 7.89 -2.60
N ALA A 224 -3.33 7.59 -2.78
CA ALA A 224 -4.43 8.53 -2.63
C ALA A 224 -4.72 8.84 -1.16
N TRP A 225 -3.83 9.59 -0.52
CA TRP A 225 -3.97 9.99 0.88
C TRP A 225 -5.21 10.86 1.09
N HIS A 226 -5.67 10.91 2.33
CA HIS A 226 -6.72 11.85 2.72
C HIS A 226 -6.17 13.27 2.66
N THR A 227 -6.76 14.11 1.80
CA THR A 227 -6.40 15.51 1.62
C THR A 227 -7.61 16.25 1.04
N ASP A 228 -7.66 17.55 1.26
CA ASP A 228 -8.63 18.45 0.61
C ASP A 228 -8.00 19.22 -0.56
N SER A 229 -6.69 19.05 -0.78
CA SER A 229 -5.98 19.62 -1.92
C SER A 229 -6.24 18.82 -3.21
N TYR A 230 -6.06 19.45 -4.36
CA TYR A 230 -6.06 18.74 -5.64
C TYR A 230 -4.81 17.85 -5.75
N TRP A 231 -4.89 16.57 -6.08
CA TRP A 231 -6.08 15.74 -6.31
C TRP A 231 -6.50 14.96 -5.04
N SER A 232 -7.80 14.97 -4.72
CA SER A 232 -8.38 14.31 -3.54
C SER A 232 -9.38 13.22 -3.94
N LYS A 233 -9.22 12.02 -3.37
CA LYS A 233 -10.18 10.91 -3.57
C LYS A 233 -11.57 11.21 -3.03
N HIS A 234 -11.67 12.03 -1.98
CA HIS A 234 -12.96 12.43 -1.41
C HIS A 234 -13.69 13.39 -2.33
N HIS A 235 -13.01 14.43 -2.81
CA HIS A 235 -13.56 15.35 -3.81
C HIS A 235 -13.97 14.65 -5.10
N PHE A 236 -13.19 13.65 -5.53
CA PHE A 236 -13.54 12.82 -6.68
C PHE A 236 -14.85 12.05 -6.46
N ARG A 237 -15.03 11.42 -5.29
CA ARG A 237 -16.26 10.70 -4.93
C ARG A 237 -17.49 11.59 -4.79
N GLU A 238 -17.29 12.82 -4.32
CA GLU A 238 -18.32 13.83 -4.20
C GLU A 238 -18.70 14.46 -5.56
N GLY A 239 -18.02 14.06 -6.65
CA GLY A 239 -18.30 14.57 -7.99
C GLY A 239 -17.75 15.98 -8.25
N LYS A 240 -16.88 16.52 -7.38
CA LYS A 240 -16.32 17.88 -7.53
C LYS A 240 -15.46 18.05 -8.80
N TYR A 241 -15.08 16.94 -9.44
CA TYR A 241 -14.32 16.95 -10.68
C TYR A 241 -15.14 16.53 -11.91
N ALA A 242 -16.47 16.36 -11.77
CA ALA A 242 -17.32 15.81 -12.84
C ALA A 242 -17.34 16.66 -14.13
N GLU A 243 -17.10 17.97 -14.02
CA GLU A 243 -17.05 18.89 -15.16
C GLU A 243 -15.66 18.98 -15.81
N THR A 244 -14.62 18.40 -15.19
CA THR A 244 -13.27 18.39 -15.77
C THR A 244 -13.21 17.38 -16.91
N LYS A 245 -12.92 17.85 -18.12
CA LYS A 245 -12.75 16.97 -19.28
C LYS A 245 -11.43 16.22 -19.19
N LEU A 246 -11.40 14.98 -19.68
CA LEU A 246 -10.21 14.12 -19.58
C LEU A 246 -8.99 14.71 -20.29
N GLU A 247 -9.19 15.40 -21.41
CA GLU A 247 -8.15 16.07 -22.20
C GLU A 247 -7.51 17.26 -21.49
N ASP A 248 -8.21 17.87 -20.54
CA ASP A 248 -7.73 19.05 -19.79
C ASP A 248 -6.88 18.65 -18.57
N ILE A 249 -6.81 17.35 -18.23
CA ILE A 249 -6.08 16.85 -17.06
C ILE A 249 -4.60 16.68 -17.42
N ASP A 250 -3.71 17.43 -16.76
CA ASP A 250 -2.25 17.28 -16.92
C ASP A 250 -1.72 15.99 -16.26
N ARG A 251 -1.59 14.94 -17.08
CA ARG A 251 -1.09 13.61 -16.69
C ARG A 251 0.39 13.58 -16.30
N HIS A 252 1.14 14.68 -16.47
CA HIS A 252 2.55 14.75 -16.07
C HIS A 252 2.76 15.18 -14.62
N THR A 253 1.71 15.64 -13.94
CA THR A 253 1.70 15.93 -12.50
C THR A 253 1.21 14.72 -11.70
N LEU A 254 1.60 14.61 -10.43
CA LEU A 254 1.12 13.49 -9.59
C LEU A 254 -0.41 13.52 -9.46
N GLY A 255 -0.98 14.69 -9.17
CA GLY A 255 -2.42 14.87 -9.01
C GLY A 255 -3.19 14.61 -10.30
N GLY A 256 -2.75 15.17 -11.43
CA GLY A 256 -3.41 14.97 -12.71
C GLY A 256 -3.29 13.54 -13.25
N TYR A 257 -2.18 12.84 -13.01
CA TYR A 257 -2.06 11.41 -13.31
C TYR A 257 -3.10 10.58 -12.56
N CYS A 258 -3.24 10.81 -11.25
CA CYS A 258 -4.22 10.12 -10.41
C CYS A 258 -5.65 10.49 -10.82
N HIS A 259 -5.91 11.78 -11.10
CA HIS A 259 -7.21 12.25 -11.56
C HIS A 259 -7.63 11.59 -12.86
N TRP A 260 -6.78 11.65 -13.88
CA TRP A 260 -7.08 11.08 -15.18
C TRP A 260 -7.31 9.56 -15.08
N LEU A 261 -6.46 8.85 -14.34
CA LEU A 261 -6.64 7.41 -14.12
C LEU A 261 -7.87 7.09 -13.29
N ALA A 262 -8.30 7.95 -12.37
CA ALA A 262 -9.54 7.76 -11.63
C ALA A 262 -10.77 7.94 -12.52
N ALA A 263 -10.75 8.96 -13.40
CA ALA A 263 -11.85 9.38 -14.27
C ALA A 263 -12.00 8.53 -15.54
N ALA A 264 -10.91 8.20 -16.23
CA ALA A 264 -10.95 7.50 -17.51
C ALA A 264 -11.45 6.06 -17.38
N ASP A 265 -12.13 5.53 -18.39
CA ASP A 265 -12.46 4.12 -18.46
C ASP A 265 -11.25 3.25 -18.85
N VAL A 266 -11.40 1.93 -18.77
CA VAL A 266 -10.30 0.99 -19.05
C VAL A 266 -9.85 1.05 -20.52
N GLU A 267 -10.76 1.24 -21.46
CA GLU A 267 -10.44 1.26 -22.90
C GLU A 267 -9.71 2.54 -23.30
N GLN A 268 -10.12 3.68 -22.76
CA GLN A 268 -9.40 4.95 -22.88
C GLN A 268 -7.97 4.81 -22.35
N VAL A 269 -7.79 4.13 -21.21
CA VAL A 269 -6.47 3.87 -20.64
C VAL A 269 -5.63 2.97 -21.52
N ARG A 270 -6.19 1.87 -22.03
CA ARG A 270 -5.51 0.96 -22.97
C ARG A 270 -5.10 1.68 -24.26
N HIS A 271 -5.97 2.54 -24.81
CA HIS A 271 -5.66 3.33 -25.99
C HIS A 271 -4.50 4.29 -25.73
N ALA A 272 -4.56 5.06 -24.63
CA ALA A 272 -3.50 5.99 -24.28
C ALA A 272 -2.15 5.30 -24.01
N ALA A 273 -2.16 4.12 -23.37
CA ALA A 273 -0.95 3.34 -23.12
C ALA A 273 -0.24 2.90 -24.41
N LYS A 274 -1.00 2.57 -25.46
CA LYS A 274 -0.44 2.23 -26.79
C LYS A 274 0.24 3.44 -27.43
N MET A 275 -0.35 4.62 -27.31
CA MET A 275 0.16 5.85 -27.91
C MET A 275 1.43 6.38 -27.24
N GLN A 276 1.71 6.04 -25.98
CA GLN A 276 2.96 6.43 -25.28
C GLN A 276 4.23 5.74 -25.79
N GLY A 277 4.14 4.83 -26.76
CA GLY A 277 5.29 4.09 -27.30
C GLY A 277 5.43 4.15 -28.82
N ALA A 278 4.66 5.01 -29.49
CA ALA A 278 4.84 5.38 -30.90
C ALA A 278 5.58 6.72 -30.97
#